data_AF-A0AA35ND42-F1
#
_entry.id   AF-A0AA35ND42-F1
#
_cell.length_a   1.000
_cell.length_b   1.000
_cell.length_c   1.000
_cell.angle_alpha   90.00
_cell.angle_beta   90.00
_cell.angle_gamma   90.00
#
_symmetry.space_group_name_H-M   'P 1'
#
loop_
_entity.id
_entity.type
_entity.pdbx_description
1 polymer ?
#
loop_
_entity_poly.entity_id
_entity_poly.type
_entity_poly.pdbx_seq_one_letter_code
_entity_poly.pdbx_strand_id
1 'polypeptide(L)'
;MYEMDDVVRSLKQEYRIILLLNHRNKNQHRAAGWYEAFNEMKRNCGQIVDLLGSRRLQSKRLRDTEWVKLYKLLQRALFRQLKKWYWQFNGIIALGQFVTLGCTLVALLANMRALYMKLWEMNNTEFVRRGCSMKNLPKTKSETGVDNGEELGEIIDEDIGNTVRENELVVMPSPLPVTENANKKKKKKKKNKSAIDGIFG
;
A
#
# COMPACT_ATOMS: atom_id res chain seq x y z
N MET A 1 24.04 -8.96 23.34
CA MET A 1 22.86 -8.28 23.92
C MET A 1 22.72 -6.87 23.38
N TYR A 2 23.81 -6.08 23.36
CA TYR A 2 23.87 -4.71 22.81
C TYR A 2 23.29 -4.53 21.39
N GLU A 3 23.57 -5.45 20.46
CA GLU A 3 23.12 -5.32 19.07
C GLU A 3 21.58 -5.30 18.90
N MET A 4 20.85 -6.07 19.72
CA MET A 4 19.39 -6.16 19.61
C MET A 4 18.73 -4.89 20.16
N ASP A 5 19.27 -4.34 21.24
CA ASP A 5 18.76 -3.11 21.83
C ASP A 5 18.97 -1.91 20.90
N ASP A 6 20.06 -1.90 20.14
CA ASP A 6 20.32 -0.91 19.10
C ASP A 6 19.32 -1.01 17.94
N VAL A 7 19.06 -2.22 17.44
CA VAL A 7 18.03 -2.43 16.39
C VAL A 7 16.66 -1.97 16.88
N VAL A 8 16.28 -2.29 18.11
CA VAL A 8 15.01 -1.87 18.71
C VAL A 8 14.95 -0.36 18.89
N ARG A 9 16.05 0.28 19.29
CA ARG A 9 16.14 1.74 19.43
C ARG A 9 15.97 2.42 18.08
N SER A 10 16.66 1.95 17.04
CA SER A 10 16.53 2.47 15.68
C SER A 10 15.11 2.28 15.15
N LEU A 11 14.49 1.11 15.36
CA LEU A 11 13.11 0.86 14.95
C LEU A 11 12.12 1.79 15.64
N LYS A 12 12.29 2.05 16.94
CA LYS A 12 11.49 3.04 17.67
C LYS A 12 11.66 4.44 17.13
N GLN A 13 12.87 4.81 16.72
CA GLN A 13 13.14 6.11 16.13
C GLN A 13 12.44 6.26 14.77
N GLU A 14 12.54 5.27 13.89
CA GLU A 14 11.81 5.25 12.62
C GLU A 14 10.30 5.30 12.84
N TYR A 15 9.78 4.56 13.84
CA TYR A 15 8.37 4.59 14.17
C TYR A 15 7.88 5.97 14.62
N ARG A 16 8.69 6.73 15.37
CA ARG A 16 8.37 8.12 15.73
C ARG A 16 8.23 8.99 14.49
N ILE A 17 9.14 8.86 13.52
CA ILE A 17 9.07 9.61 12.26
C ILE A 17 7.78 9.24 11.50
N ILE A 18 7.44 7.96 11.44
CA ILE A 18 6.17 7.48 10.84
C ILE A 18 4.97 8.13 11.53
N LEU A 19 4.95 8.22 12.86
CA LEU A 19 3.85 8.85 13.61
C LEU A 19 3.72 10.35 13.31
N LEU A 20 4.84 11.07 13.26
CA LEU A 20 4.86 12.50 12.93
C LEU A 20 4.37 12.76 11.50
N LEU A 21 4.89 11.98 10.55
CA LEU A 21 4.47 12.08 9.14
C LEU A 21 3.00 11.75 8.99
N ASN A 22 2.51 10.73 9.71
CA ASN A 22 1.10 10.38 9.75
C ASN A 22 0.23 11.52 10.30
N HIS A 23 0.63 12.13 11.41
CA HIS A 23 -0.11 13.25 12.00
C HIS A 23 -0.20 14.42 11.01
N ARG A 24 0.91 14.77 10.35
CA ARG A 24 0.97 15.89 9.40
C ARG A 24 0.11 15.70 8.16
N ASN A 25 0.04 14.47 7.65
CA ASN A 25 -0.53 14.16 6.32
C ASN A 25 -1.93 13.53 6.36
N LYS A 26 -2.45 13.20 7.55
CA LYS A 26 -3.74 12.49 7.71
C LYS A 26 -4.92 13.21 7.08
N ASN A 27 -5.03 14.51 7.28
CA ASN A 27 -6.19 15.26 6.83
C ASN A 27 -6.15 15.56 5.33
N GLN A 28 -4.95 15.58 4.74
CA GLN A 28 -4.76 15.89 3.31
C GLN A 28 -4.94 14.67 2.40
N HIS A 29 -4.60 13.47 2.89
CA HIS A 29 -4.47 12.29 2.03
C HIS A 29 -5.28 11.09 2.51
N ARG A 30 -6.30 11.32 3.33
CA ARG A 30 -7.09 10.27 3.99
C ARG A 30 -7.71 9.25 3.03
N ALA A 31 -8.02 9.67 1.80
CA ALA A 31 -8.61 8.84 0.74
C ALA A 31 -7.59 8.32 -0.29
N ALA A 32 -6.29 8.59 -0.11
CA ALA A 32 -5.27 8.17 -1.07
C ALA A 32 -4.85 6.71 -0.84
N GLY A 33 -4.70 5.93 -1.92
CA GLY A 33 -4.27 4.52 -1.84
C GLY A 33 -2.89 4.35 -1.19
N TRP A 34 -1.97 5.27 -1.46
CA TRP A 34 -0.66 5.26 -0.80
C TRP A 34 -0.75 5.55 0.70
N TYR A 35 -1.73 6.35 1.14
CA TYR A 35 -1.92 6.65 2.56
C TYR A 35 -2.51 5.47 3.31
N GLU A 36 -3.34 4.66 2.66
CA GLU A 36 -3.79 3.36 3.19
C GLU A 36 -2.59 2.42 3.39
N ALA A 37 -1.75 2.24 2.36
CA ALA A 37 -0.52 1.45 2.44
C ALA A 37 0.41 1.94 3.57
N PHE A 38 0.57 3.25 3.70
CA PHE A 38 1.34 3.86 4.80
C PHE A 38 0.73 3.56 6.18
N ASN A 39 -0.60 3.58 6.31
CA ASN A 39 -1.28 3.23 7.54
C ASN A 39 -1.16 1.74 7.90
N GLU A 40 -1.16 0.84 6.91
CA GLU A 40 -0.85 -0.58 7.11
C GLU A 40 0.56 -0.75 7.66
N MET A 41 1.55 -0.12 7.04
CA MET A 41 2.95 -0.13 7.47
C MET A 41 3.09 0.40 8.91
N LYS A 42 2.49 1.56 9.21
CA LYS A 42 2.48 2.15 10.55
C LYS A 42 1.90 1.21 11.61
N ARG A 43 0.75 0.58 11.34
CA ARG A 43 0.11 -0.35 12.29
C ARG A 43 0.98 -1.57 12.55
N ASN A 44 1.55 -2.15 11.50
CA ASN A 44 2.46 -3.28 11.62
C ASN A 44 3.71 -2.92 12.45
N CYS A 45 4.33 -1.77 12.15
CA CYS A 45 5.51 -1.28 12.89
C CYS A 45 5.18 -1.00 14.36
N GLY A 46 4.05 -0.37 14.66
CA GLY A 46 3.59 -0.15 16.04
C GLY A 46 3.42 -1.46 16.81
N GLN A 47 2.77 -2.45 16.22
CA GLN A 47 2.61 -3.77 16.85
C GLN A 47 3.95 -4.45 17.17
N ILE A 48 4.94 -4.33 16.28
CA ILE A 48 6.27 -4.89 16.50
C ILE A 48 7.00 -4.10 17.60
N VAL A 49 6.94 -2.77 17.56
CA VAL A 49 7.54 -1.89 18.58
C VAL A 49 6.95 -2.15 19.97
N ASP A 50 5.65 -2.36 20.08
CA ASP A 50 4.98 -2.65 21.36
C ASP A 50 5.37 -4.04 21.91
N LEU A 51 5.45 -5.05 21.04
CA LEU A 51 5.92 -6.38 21.41
C LEU A 51 7.36 -6.35 21.92
N LEU A 52 8.25 -5.63 21.24
CA LEU A 52 9.65 -5.48 21.62
C LEU A 52 9.83 -4.51 22.79
N GLY A 53 8.93 -3.54 22.97
CA GLY A 53 8.91 -2.59 24.08
C GLY A 53 8.57 -3.25 25.40
N SER A 54 7.63 -4.21 25.38
CA SER A 54 7.27 -5.04 26.54
C SER A 54 8.47 -5.81 27.11
N ARG A 55 9.41 -6.21 26.25
CA ARG A 55 10.67 -6.88 26.63
C ARG A 55 11.65 -5.98 27.39
N ARG A 56 11.62 -4.66 27.17
CA ARG A 56 12.58 -3.74 27.83
C ARG A 56 12.12 -3.33 29.22
N LEU A 57 10.81 -3.22 29.45
CA LEU A 57 10.26 -2.89 30.77
C LEU A 57 10.12 -4.10 31.69
N GLN A 58 9.98 -5.31 31.13
CA GLN A 58 9.89 -6.54 31.90
C GLN A 58 11.17 -7.31 31.67
N SER A 59 11.95 -7.59 32.72
CA SER A 59 13.14 -8.49 32.68
C SER A 59 12.78 -9.96 32.33
N LYS A 60 11.67 -10.19 31.64
CA LYS A 60 11.13 -11.47 31.21
C LYS A 60 11.32 -11.61 29.70
N ARG A 61 11.75 -12.81 29.29
CA ARG A 61 11.77 -13.24 27.89
C ARG A 61 10.34 -13.21 27.32
N LEU A 62 10.23 -12.92 26.02
CA LEU A 62 8.98 -12.99 25.27
C LEU A 62 8.30 -14.35 25.48
N ARG A 63 6.97 -14.33 25.66
CA ARG A 63 6.16 -15.55 25.71
C ARG A 63 6.12 -16.21 24.35
N ASP A 64 5.85 -17.51 24.32
CA ASP A 64 5.80 -18.28 23.07
C ASP A 64 4.77 -17.72 22.08
N THR A 65 3.63 -17.23 22.57
CA THR A 65 2.61 -16.55 21.76
C THR A 65 3.10 -15.25 21.14
N GLU A 66 3.97 -14.51 21.82
CA GLU A 66 4.55 -13.26 21.35
C GLU A 66 5.60 -13.50 20.26
N TRP A 67 6.38 -14.57 20.38
CA TRP A 67 7.30 -15.03 19.33
C TRP A 67 6.58 -15.40 18.05
N VAL A 68 5.51 -16.19 18.16
CA VAL A 68 4.66 -16.56 17.00
C VAL A 68 4.05 -15.32 16.37
N LYS A 69 3.57 -14.37 17.18
CA LYS A 69 3.00 -13.11 16.68
C LYS A 69 4.05 -12.26 15.97
N LEU A 70 5.24 -12.12 16.54
CA LEU A 70 6.35 -11.38 15.93
C LEU A 70 6.73 -11.99 14.57
N TYR A 71 6.87 -13.31 14.51
CA TYR A 71 7.16 -14.03 13.27
C TYR A 71 6.12 -13.74 12.19
N LYS A 72 4.82 -13.89 12.51
CA LYS A 72 3.73 -13.63 11.56
C LYS A 72 3.71 -12.18 11.07
N LEU A 73 3.97 -11.22 11.96
CA LEU A 73 4.01 -9.80 11.61
C LEU A 73 5.17 -9.48 10.66
N LEU A 74 6.35 -10.00 10.95
CA LEU A 74 7.53 -9.82 10.09
C LEU A 74 7.35 -10.52 8.74
N GLN A 75 6.88 -11.77 8.76
CA GLN A 75 6.66 -12.55 7.53
C GLN A 75 5.66 -11.86 6.62
N ARG A 76 4.54 -11.38 7.17
CA ARG A 76 3.53 -10.62 6.41
C ARG A 76 4.12 -9.33 5.85
N ALA A 77 4.85 -8.57 6.65
CA ALA A 77 5.42 -7.31 6.22
C ALA A 77 6.46 -7.49 5.11
N LEU A 78 7.44 -8.38 5.30
CA LEU A 78 8.56 -8.59 4.39
C LEU A 78 8.15 -9.27 3.08
N PHE A 79 7.33 -10.32 3.14
CA PHE A 79 7.09 -11.15 1.96
C PHE A 79 5.77 -10.88 1.24
N ARG A 80 4.75 -10.34 1.94
CA ARG A 80 3.42 -10.10 1.33
C ARG A 80 3.16 -8.63 1.04
N GLN A 81 3.48 -7.75 1.99
CA GLN A 81 3.06 -6.34 1.93
C GLN A 81 4.12 -5.41 1.33
N LEU A 82 5.40 -5.75 1.47
CA LEU A 82 6.53 -4.90 1.03
C LEU A 82 6.41 -4.42 -0.41
N LYS A 83 6.10 -5.32 -1.35
CA LYS A 83 5.96 -4.98 -2.77
C LYS A 83 4.82 -3.99 -3.01
N LYS A 84 3.65 -4.23 -2.39
CA LYS A 84 2.48 -3.32 -2.45
C LYS A 84 2.86 -1.93 -1.94
N TRP A 85 3.50 -1.84 -0.78
CA TRP A 85 3.90 -0.55 -0.21
C TRP A 85 4.90 0.19 -1.10
N TYR A 86 5.90 -0.51 -1.64
CA TYR A 86 6.88 0.06 -2.55
C TYR A 86 6.23 0.64 -3.81
N TRP A 87 5.34 -0.11 -4.46
CA TRP A 87 4.63 0.35 -5.65
C TRP A 87 3.76 1.56 -5.38
N GLN A 88 3.00 1.55 -4.28
CA GLN A 88 2.15 2.68 -3.90
C GLN A 88 2.96 3.95 -3.63
N PHE A 89 4.13 3.84 -2.97
CA PHE A 89 4.98 5.00 -2.69
C PHE A 89 5.70 5.51 -3.95
N ASN A 90 6.16 4.63 -4.84
CA ASN A 90 6.71 5.05 -6.14
C ASN A 90 5.65 5.66 -7.05
N GLY A 91 4.38 5.25 -6.93
CA GLY A 91 3.27 5.88 -7.64
C GLY A 91 3.12 7.38 -7.32
N ILE A 92 3.43 7.79 -6.07
CA ILE A 92 3.43 9.22 -5.68
C ILE A 92 4.52 9.98 -6.44
N ILE A 93 5.70 9.38 -6.55
CA ILE A 93 6.87 9.96 -7.24
C ILE A 93 6.56 10.08 -8.73
N ALA A 94 6.03 9.02 -9.34
CA ALA A 94 5.67 8.98 -10.75
C ALA A 94 4.59 10.01 -11.11
N LEU A 95 3.62 10.26 -10.21
CA LEU A 95 2.56 11.25 -10.43
C LEU A 95 3.07 12.71 -10.33
N GLY A 96 4.21 12.96 -9.68
CA GLY A 96 4.86 14.27 -9.65
C GLY A 96 4.28 15.31 -8.68
N GLN A 97 3.07 15.12 -8.14
CA GLN A 97 2.42 16.12 -7.28
C GLN A 97 3.04 16.25 -5.88
N PHE A 98 3.55 15.14 -5.32
CA PHE A 98 4.10 15.07 -3.96
C PHE A 98 5.42 14.31 -3.94
N VAL A 99 6.34 14.62 -4.87
CA VAL A 99 7.60 13.88 -5.06
C VAL A 99 8.45 13.81 -3.79
N THR A 100 8.60 14.93 -3.08
CA THR A 100 9.41 14.99 -1.85
C THR A 100 8.87 14.04 -0.78
N LEU A 101 7.55 14.02 -0.58
CA LEU A 101 6.89 13.07 0.31
C LEU A 101 7.08 11.63 -0.17
N GLY A 102 6.91 11.36 -1.47
CA GLY A 102 7.16 10.05 -2.07
C GLY A 102 8.57 9.53 -1.79
N CYS A 103 9.60 10.35 -2.02
CA CYS A 103 10.99 10.00 -1.71
C CYS A 103 11.19 9.67 -0.22
N THR A 104 10.63 10.47 0.69
CA THR A 104 10.73 10.20 2.13
C THR A 104 10.05 8.89 2.53
N LEU A 105 8.92 8.54 1.92
CA LEU A 105 8.21 7.29 2.18
C LEU A 105 8.99 6.07 1.68
N VAL A 106 9.61 6.16 0.49
CA VAL A 106 10.48 5.10 -0.03
C VAL A 106 11.71 4.90 0.85
N ALA A 107 12.33 6.00 1.32
CA ALA A 107 13.45 5.93 2.25
C ALA A 107 13.06 5.29 3.59
N LEU A 108 11.93 5.70 4.18
CA LEU A 108 11.38 5.10 5.40
C LEU A 108 11.10 3.60 5.21
N LEU A 109 10.53 3.21 4.07
CA LEU A 109 10.25 1.81 3.76
C LEU A 109 11.54 0.98 3.67
N ALA A 110 12.57 1.51 3.01
CA ALA A 110 13.87 0.86 2.87
C ALA A 110 14.54 0.66 4.24
N ASN A 111 14.56 1.70 5.08
CA ASN A 111 15.11 1.65 6.43
C ASN A 111 14.35 0.63 7.29
N MET A 112 13.01 0.66 7.26
CA MET A 112 12.18 -0.28 8.01
C MET A 112 12.43 -1.73 7.57
N ARG A 113 12.50 -1.99 6.25
CA ARG A 113 12.82 -3.30 5.71
C ARG A 113 14.18 -3.80 6.22
N ALA A 114 15.20 -2.95 6.19
CA ALA A 114 16.54 -3.33 6.67
C ALA A 114 16.52 -3.72 8.16
N LEU A 115 15.82 -2.95 8.99
CA LEU A 115 15.63 -3.27 10.41
C LEU A 115 14.83 -4.56 10.63
N TYR A 116 13.79 -4.80 9.82
CA TYR A 116 12.99 -6.02 9.89
C TYR A 116 13.80 -7.26 9.48
N MET A 117 14.65 -7.16 8.45
CA MET A 117 15.53 -8.24 8.04
C MET A 117 16.56 -8.56 9.12
N LYS A 118 17.21 -7.54 9.71
CA LYS A 118 18.10 -7.72 10.86
C LYS A 118 17.39 -8.41 12.03
N LEU A 119 16.19 -7.93 12.37
CA LEU A 119 15.39 -8.53 13.43
C LEU A 119 15.00 -9.98 13.13
N TRP A 120 14.76 -10.30 11.86
CA TRP A 120 14.45 -11.65 11.42
C TRP A 120 15.65 -12.59 11.59
N GLU A 121 16.82 -12.16 11.10
CA GLU A 121 18.07 -12.93 11.16
C GLU A 121 18.52 -13.19 12.59
N MET A 122 18.52 -12.16 13.43
CA MET A 122 18.93 -12.27 14.85
C MET A 122 18.05 -13.22 15.66
N ASN A 123 16.76 -13.31 15.33
CA ASN A 123 15.80 -14.15 16.05
C ASN A 123 15.47 -15.44 15.33
N ASN A 124 16.15 -15.76 14.23
CA ASN A 124 15.86 -16.95 13.42
C ASN A 124 16.00 -18.24 14.22
N THR A 125 16.98 -18.31 15.13
CA THR A 125 17.18 -19.45 16.04
C THR A 125 15.98 -19.66 16.97
N GLU A 126 15.43 -18.59 17.53
CA GLU A 126 14.22 -18.65 18.36
C GLU A 126 12.97 -19.00 17.53
N PHE A 127 12.86 -18.50 16.29
CA PHE A 127 11.76 -18.89 15.41
C PHE A 127 11.77 -20.37 15.04
N VAL A 128 12.95 -20.95 14.78
CA VAL A 128 13.09 -22.39 14.54
C VAL A 128 12.79 -23.18 15.82
N ARG A 129 13.35 -22.77 16.95
CA ARG A 129 13.12 -23.41 18.26
C ARG A 129 11.63 -23.49 18.62
N ARG A 130 10.86 -22.45 18.28
CA ARG A 130 9.42 -22.36 18.56
C ARG A 130 8.54 -22.92 17.44
N GLY A 131 9.11 -23.59 16.44
CA GLY A 131 8.37 -24.21 15.34
C GLY A 131 7.70 -23.22 14.38
N CYS A 132 8.04 -21.93 14.45
CA CYS A 132 7.49 -20.91 13.56
C CYS A 132 8.12 -20.98 12.16
N SER A 133 9.39 -21.40 12.09
CA SER A 133 10.15 -21.55 10.85
C SER A 133 10.33 -23.03 10.54
N MET A 134 9.32 -23.64 9.91
CA MET A 134 9.49 -24.95 9.28
C MET A 134 10.32 -24.73 8.02
N LYS A 135 11.65 -24.90 8.10
CA LYS A 135 12.42 -25.19 6.89
C LYS A 135 11.79 -26.44 6.29
N ASN A 136 11.24 -26.31 5.10
CA ASN A 136 10.76 -27.44 4.32
C ASN A 136 11.82 -28.54 4.40
N LEU A 137 11.46 -29.70 4.94
CA LEU A 137 12.12 -30.95 4.64
C LEU A 137 12.27 -31.02 3.10
N PRO A 138 13.41 -31.46 2.55
CA PRO A 138 13.61 -31.46 1.11
C PRO A 138 12.43 -32.15 0.44
N LYS A 139 11.68 -31.39 -0.37
CA LYS A 139 10.68 -31.98 -1.27
C LYS A 139 11.47 -32.86 -2.22
N THR A 140 11.41 -34.17 -2.02
CA THR A 140 11.77 -35.15 -3.03
C THR A 140 11.00 -34.74 -4.29
N LYS A 141 11.75 -34.38 -5.34
CA LYS A 141 11.18 -34.08 -6.64
C LYS A 141 10.44 -35.33 -7.12
N SER A 142 9.13 -35.20 -7.32
CA SER A 142 8.39 -36.03 -8.26
C SER A 142 7.84 -35.08 -9.32
N GLU A 143 8.47 -35.09 -10.49
CA GLU A 143 7.82 -34.79 -11.78
C GLU A 143 6.64 -35.79 -11.88
N THR A 144 5.41 -35.44 -12.30
CA THR A 144 4.97 -34.90 -13.58
C THR A 144 3.50 -34.45 -13.44
N GLY A 145 3.02 -33.48 -14.23
CA GLY A 145 1.58 -33.23 -14.36
C GLY A 145 1.24 -31.83 -14.86
N VAL A 146 0.73 -31.76 -16.09
CA VAL A 146 0.46 -30.57 -16.91
C VAL A 146 -0.85 -29.87 -16.50
N ASP A 147 -0.85 -28.54 -16.54
CA ASP A 147 -1.73 -27.69 -17.38
C ASP A 147 -2.62 -26.60 -16.73
N ASN A 148 -2.57 -25.44 -17.42
CA ASN A 148 -3.46 -24.26 -17.54
C ASN A 148 -3.73 -23.28 -16.39
N GLY A 149 -3.45 -22.00 -16.70
CA GLY A 149 -3.97 -20.83 -15.98
C GLY A 149 -3.24 -19.51 -16.22
N GLU A 150 -2.97 -19.16 -17.48
CA GLU A 150 -3.09 -17.82 -18.11
C GLU A 150 -2.95 -16.56 -17.21
N GLU A 151 -1.83 -15.82 -17.36
CA GLU A 151 -1.75 -14.37 -17.66
C GLU A 151 -0.28 -13.92 -17.62
N LEU A 152 0.38 -14.03 -18.77
CA LEU A 152 1.66 -13.34 -19.05
C LEU A 152 1.32 -12.03 -19.76
N GLY A 153 2.01 -10.95 -19.37
CA GLY A 153 1.73 -9.58 -19.77
C GLY A 153 1.73 -9.30 -21.28
N GLU A 154 0.99 -8.26 -21.62
CA GLU A 154 0.84 -7.68 -22.96
C GLU A 154 2.16 -7.04 -23.42
N ILE A 155 2.62 -7.41 -24.62
CA ILE A 155 3.75 -6.78 -25.32
C ILE A 155 3.14 -5.84 -26.36
N ILE A 156 3.37 -4.54 -26.23
CA ILE A 156 3.04 -3.53 -27.24
C ILE A 156 4.27 -3.40 -28.13
N ASP A 157 4.18 -3.85 -29.37
CA ASP A 157 5.14 -3.46 -30.42
C ASP A 157 4.69 -2.13 -31.02
N GLU A 158 5.46 -1.07 -30.77
CA GLU A 158 5.34 0.22 -31.43
C GLU A 158 5.94 0.14 -32.83
N ASP A 159 5.10 0.10 -33.87
CA ASP A 159 5.54 0.33 -35.25
C ASP A 159 4.94 1.63 -35.80
N ILE A 160 5.78 2.67 -35.83
CA ILE A 160 5.55 3.97 -36.47
C ILE A 160 6.03 3.84 -37.93
N GLY A 161 5.15 4.05 -38.91
CA GLY A 161 5.53 3.89 -40.33
C GLY A 161 4.57 4.43 -41.38
N ASN A 162 4.34 5.75 -41.36
CA ASN A 162 4.08 6.66 -42.49
C ASN A 162 3.77 6.07 -43.90
N THR A 163 2.60 6.36 -44.48
CA THR A 163 2.45 6.69 -45.92
C THR A 163 1.08 7.31 -46.24
N VAL A 164 1.10 8.60 -46.57
CA VAL A 164 0.00 9.33 -47.23
C VAL A 164 0.08 9.06 -48.74
N ARG A 165 -1.04 8.77 -49.40
CA ARG A 165 -1.22 8.97 -50.85
C ARG A 165 -2.61 9.55 -51.14
N GLU A 166 -2.60 10.56 -51.99
CA GLU A 166 -3.68 11.46 -52.39
C GLU A 166 -4.68 10.84 -53.39
N ASN A 167 -5.85 11.51 -53.42
CA ASN A 167 -6.79 11.69 -54.54
C ASN A 167 -7.66 10.52 -55.03
N GLU A 168 -8.97 10.63 -54.78
CA GLU A 168 -10.00 10.77 -55.84
C GLU A 168 -11.34 11.27 -55.25
N LEU A 169 -11.54 12.59 -55.37
CA LEU A 169 -12.72 13.27 -55.96
C LEU A 169 -14.15 12.66 -55.82
N VAL A 170 -15.07 13.48 -55.28
CA VAL A 170 -16.25 14.08 -55.98
C VAL A 170 -17.65 14.00 -55.30
N VAL A 171 -18.25 15.22 -55.18
CA VAL A 171 -19.64 15.69 -54.93
C VAL A 171 -20.23 15.78 -53.51
N MET A 172 -20.36 17.04 -53.04
CA MET A 172 -21.52 17.58 -52.29
C MET A 172 -22.53 18.21 -53.25
N PRO A 173 -23.85 18.27 -52.96
CA PRO A 173 -24.47 19.44 -52.27
C PRO A 173 -25.56 19.04 -51.23
N SER A 174 -25.64 19.63 -50.01
CA SER A 174 -26.41 20.85 -49.58
C SER A 174 -27.95 20.75 -49.68
N PRO A 175 -28.82 21.45 -48.90
CA PRO A 175 -28.84 21.90 -47.48
C PRO A 175 -30.20 21.68 -46.72
N LEU A 176 -30.17 21.83 -45.38
CA LEU A 176 -31.18 22.29 -44.34
C LEU A 176 -32.69 22.44 -44.72
N PRO A 177 -33.70 22.18 -43.83
CA PRO A 177 -33.95 23.04 -42.63
C PRO A 177 -34.72 22.47 -41.39
N VAL A 178 -34.46 23.12 -40.23
CA VAL A 178 -35.34 23.64 -39.15
C VAL A 178 -36.72 23.00 -38.86
N THR A 179 -37.01 22.71 -37.57
CA THR A 179 -38.20 23.13 -36.76
C THR A 179 -38.13 22.48 -35.35
N GLU A 180 -37.96 23.23 -34.27
CA GLU A 180 -38.95 23.95 -33.44
C GLU A 180 -39.68 23.11 -32.36
N ASN A 181 -39.46 23.56 -31.10
CA ASN A 181 -40.45 23.79 -30.03
C ASN A 181 -41.22 22.61 -29.39
N ALA A 182 -41.06 22.43 -28.06
CA ALA A 182 -42.10 22.84 -27.08
C ALA A 182 -41.80 22.47 -25.61
N ASN A 183 -42.08 23.44 -24.74
CA ASN A 183 -42.03 23.45 -23.28
C ASN A 183 -42.94 22.42 -22.57
N LYS A 184 -42.58 22.04 -21.32
CA LYS A 184 -43.48 22.05 -20.14
C LYS A 184 -42.75 21.95 -18.77
N LYS A 185 -42.67 23.10 -18.07
CA LYS A 185 -42.62 23.26 -16.58
C LYS A 185 -43.92 22.65 -15.97
N LYS A 186 -44.11 22.23 -14.71
CA LYS A 186 -43.55 22.47 -13.36
C LYS A 186 -44.29 21.51 -12.39
N LYS A 187 -43.64 21.01 -11.32
CA LYS A 187 -44.20 21.05 -9.94
C LYS A 187 -43.13 20.71 -8.89
N LYS A 188 -42.66 21.76 -8.20
CA LYS A 188 -41.86 21.70 -6.96
C LYS A 188 -42.76 21.18 -5.82
N LYS A 189 -42.35 20.11 -5.14
CA LYS A 189 -42.90 19.72 -3.82
C LYS A 189 -41.95 20.23 -2.73
N LYS A 190 -42.54 20.85 -1.69
CA LYS A 190 -41.87 21.59 -0.62
C LYS A 190 -40.87 20.72 0.15
N LYS A 191 -39.71 21.32 0.48
CA LYS A 191 -38.76 20.83 1.48
C LYS A 191 -39.40 20.99 2.87
N ASN A 192 -39.48 19.91 3.64
CA ASN A 192 -39.75 20.00 5.07
C ASN A 192 -38.48 20.54 5.74
N LYS A 193 -38.61 21.67 6.43
CA LYS A 193 -37.55 22.24 7.28
C LYS A 193 -37.34 21.32 8.49
N SER A 194 -36.08 21.27 8.91
CA SER A 194 -35.52 20.47 10.00
C SER A 194 -36.10 20.85 11.37
N ALA A 195 -36.28 19.85 12.24
CA ALA A 195 -36.70 20.01 13.65
C ALA A 195 -35.59 20.55 14.58
N ILE A 196 -34.39 20.83 14.06
CA ILE A 196 -33.23 21.30 14.85
C ILE A 196 -33.20 22.84 14.96
N ASP A 197 -33.87 23.57 14.07
CA ASP A 197 -33.87 25.04 14.05
C ASP A 197 -34.78 25.68 15.12
N GLY A 198 -35.44 24.88 15.97
CA GLY A 198 -36.23 25.35 17.11
C GLY A 198 -35.55 25.16 18.47
N ILE A 199 -34.33 24.61 18.52
CA ILE A 199 -33.61 24.30 19.77
C ILE A 199 -32.46 25.27 20.05
N PHE A 200 -32.02 26.08 19.07
CA PHE A 200 -30.91 27.03 19.22
C PHE A 200 -31.23 28.46 18.75
N GLY A 201 -32.51 28.85 18.82
CA GLY A 201 -32.94 30.25 18.67
C GLY A 201 -32.77 31.03 19.96
#